data_AF-A0AAW9J1Z6-F1
#
_entry.id   AF-A0AAW9J1Z6-F1
#
_cell.length_a   1.000
_cell.length_b   1.000
_cell.length_c   1.000
_cell.angle_alpha   90.00
_cell.angle_beta   90.00
_cell.angle_gamma   90.00
#
_symmetry.space_group_name_H-M   'P 1'
#
loop_
_entity.id
_entity.type
_entity.pdbx_description
1 polymer ?
#
loop_
_entity_poly.entity_id
_entity_poly.type
_entity_poly.pdbx_seq_one_letter_code
_entity_poly.pdbx_strand_id
1 'polypeptide(L)'
;TLDLLNKPFQFSRYSFNLKASIGISNYPNHAKDVFTLLKYADISMYEGKEEGGNTFKIFSEEMLEKLNLESRLSLAIDNNEFEVYYQPIYDVKKDKIVGAEALIRWMSPSGIIPPIKFIPIAKKNGDIVRIDEFVLKEACKYCNKIISLGEKDFKMSVNISHG
;
A
#
# COMPACT_ATOMS: atom_id res chain seq x y z
N THR A 1 -22.02 3.63 13.18
CA THR A 1 -21.91 2.15 13.02
C THR A 1 -23.28 1.57 12.73
N LEU A 2 -23.33 0.33 12.24
CA LEU A 2 -24.59 -0.34 11.84
C LEU A 2 -25.19 -1.13 13.02
N ASP A 3 -25.43 -0.45 14.14
CA ASP A 3 -25.69 -1.11 15.43
C ASP A 3 -26.96 -1.98 15.43
N LEU A 4 -27.93 -1.67 14.57
CA LEU A 4 -29.14 -2.46 14.39
C LEU A 4 -28.87 -3.86 13.79
N LEU A 5 -27.80 -4.01 13.01
CA LEU A 5 -27.40 -5.30 12.41
C LEU A 5 -26.52 -6.16 13.33
N ASN A 6 -26.10 -5.62 14.48
CA ASN A 6 -25.29 -6.35 15.46
C ASN A 6 -26.10 -7.37 16.27
N LYS A 7 -27.44 -7.34 16.18
CA LYS A 7 -28.28 -8.33 16.85
C LYS A 7 -28.18 -9.67 16.10
N PRO A 8 -27.86 -10.78 16.79
CA PRO A 8 -27.79 -12.07 16.14
C PRO A 8 -29.11 -12.43 15.46
N PHE A 9 -29.02 -12.90 14.22
CA PHE A 9 -30.16 -13.39 13.47
C PHE A 9 -30.43 -14.84 13.89
N GLN A 10 -31.60 -15.08 14.47
CA GLN A 10 -32.04 -16.43 14.83
C GLN A 10 -32.70 -17.12 13.64
N PHE A 11 -32.21 -18.31 13.29
CA PHE A 11 -32.85 -19.19 12.32
C PHE A 11 -32.87 -20.63 12.87
N SER A 12 -34.07 -21.10 13.20
CA SER A 12 -34.27 -22.34 13.97
C SER A 12 -33.50 -22.30 15.29
N ARG A 13 -32.68 -23.32 15.59
CA ARG A 13 -31.82 -23.39 16.79
C ARG A 13 -30.48 -22.66 16.64
N TYR A 14 -30.19 -22.07 15.49
CA TYR A 14 -28.89 -21.47 15.20
C TYR A 14 -28.96 -19.94 15.31
N SER A 15 -27.85 -19.37 15.77
CA SER A 15 -27.68 -17.92 15.92
C SER A 15 -26.53 -17.47 15.01
N PHE A 16 -26.84 -16.55 14.10
CA PHE A 16 -25.88 -16.04 13.11
C PHE A 16 -25.53 -14.58 13.43
N ASN A 17 -24.24 -14.27 13.46
CA ASN A 17 -23.79 -12.88 13.49
C ASN A 17 -23.70 -12.37 12.06
N LEU A 18 -24.53 -11.38 11.73
CA LEU A 18 -24.51 -10.74 10.42
C LEU A 18 -23.59 -9.51 10.47
N LYS A 19 -22.86 -9.29 9.38
CA LYS A 19 -22.14 -8.04 9.12
C LYS A 19 -22.62 -7.50 7.78
N ALA A 20 -22.75 -6.18 7.68
CA ALA A 20 -23.00 -5.51 6.41
C ALA A 20 -21.98 -4.40 6.19
N SER A 21 -21.64 -4.12 4.94
CA SER A 21 -20.87 -2.93 4.57
C SER A 21 -21.70 -2.12 3.59
N ILE A 22 -21.82 -0.82 3.82
CA ILE A 22 -22.64 0.08 2.99
C ILE A 22 -21.75 1.11 2.32
N GLY A 23 -21.81 1.23 1.01
CA GLY A 23 -21.14 2.28 0.26
C GLY A 23 -22.10 3.40 -0.13
N ILE A 24 -21.65 4.64 -0.01
CA ILE A 24 -22.47 5.83 -0.22
C ILE A 24 -21.78 6.76 -1.23
N SER A 25 -22.50 7.11 -2.29
CA SER A 25 -22.11 8.16 -3.24
C SER A 25 -23.16 9.25 -3.31
N ASN A 26 -22.77 10.53 -3.43
CA ASN A 26 -23.70 11.66 -3.42
C ASN A 26 -23.76 12.36 -4.78
N TYR A 27 -24.98 12.58 -5.28
CA TYR A 27 -25.23 13.47 -6.41
C TYR A 27 -25.44 14.91 -5.89
N PRO A 28 -24.92 15.94 -6.58
CA PRO A 28 -24.02 15.90 -7.73
C PRO A 28 -22.53 15.86 -7.33
N ASN A 29 -22.23 15.82 -6.03
CA ASN A 29 -20.88 16.05 -5.50
C ASN A 29 -19.84 15.05 -6.01
N HIS A 30 -20.20 13.77 -6.13
CA HIS A 30 -19.26 12.75 -6.57
C HIS A 30 -19.34 12.51 -8.09
N ALA A 31 -20.55 12.53 -8.67
CA ALA A 31 -20.72 12.42 -10.11
C ALA A 31 -22.09 12.95 -10.55
N LYS A 32 -22.20 13.26 -11.85
CA LYS A 32 -23.43 13.76 -12.50
C LYS A 32 -24.18 12.70 -13.31
N ASP A 33 -23.64 11.50 -13.43
CA ASP A 33 -24.25 10.37 -14.12
C ASP A 33 -24.44 9.17 -13.19
N VAL A 34 -25.49 8.39 -13.45
CA VAL A 34 -25.92 7.28 -12.59
C VAL A 34 -24.87 6.16 -12.56
N PHE A 35 -24.20 5.87 -13.67
CA PHE A 35 -23.24 4.77 -13.75
C PHE A 35 -22.00 5.05 -12.88
N THR A 36 -21.48 6.27 -12.92
CA THR A 36 -20.34 6.67 -12.08
C THR A 36 -20.72 6.71 -10.60
N LEU A 37 -21.93 7.19 -10.26
CA LEU A 37 -22.42 7.13 -8.87
C LEU A 37 -22.49 5.70 -8.35
N LEU A 38 -23.07 4.77 -9.12
CA LEU A 38 -23.14 3.35 -8.74
C LEU A 38 -21.75 2.73 -8.57
N LYS A 39 -20.82 3.02 -9.49
CA LYS A 39 -19.41 2.60 -9.36
C LYS A 39 -18.80 3.11 -8.06
N TYR A 40 -19.00 4.38 -7.73
CA TYR A 40 -18.45 4.98 -6.51
C TYR A 40 -19.07 4.42 -5.23
N ALA A 41 -20.37 4.14 -5.22
CA ALA A 41 -21.00 3.43 -4.12
C ALA A 41 -20.42 2.02 -3.94
N ASP A 42 -20.18 1.28 -5.03
CA ASP A 42 -19.58 -0.06 -4.96
C ASP A 42 -18.14 -0.04 -4.42
N ILE A 43 -17.31 0.91 -4.90
CA ILE A 43 -15.95 1.13 -4.40
C ILE A 43 -15.96 1.44 -2.89
N SER A 44 -16.85 2.32 -2.44
CA SER A 44 -16.97 2.62 -1.00
C SER A 44 -17.42 1.43 -0.18
N MET A 45 -18.33 0.61 -0.70
CA MET A 45 -18.76 -0.62 -0.03
C MET A 45 -17.58 -1.59 0.10
N TYR A 46 -16.78 -1.75 -0.96
CA TYR A 46 -15.57 -2.58 -0.92
C TYR A 46 -14.57 -2.08 0.12
N GLU A 47 -14.30 -0.78 0.20
CA GLU A 47 -13.45 -0.20 1.24
C GLU A 47 -13.98 -0.50 2.65
N GLY A 48 -15.30 -0.42 2.84
CA GLY A 48 -15.92 -0.79 4.12
C GLY A 48 -15.80 -2.28 4.44
N LYS A 49 -15.73 -3.18 3.45
CA LYS A 49 -15.44 -4.61 3.67
C LYS A 49 -14.00 -4.83 4.09
N GLU A 50 -13.07 -4.13 3.45
CA GLU A 50 -11.64 -4.18 3.73
C GLU A 50 -11.28 -3.76 5.16
N GLU A 51 -11.99 -2.78 5.72
CA GLU A 51 -11.81 -2.35 7.12
C GLU A 51 -12.43 -3.29 8.18
N GLY A 52 -12.79 -4.53 7.82
CA GLY A 52 -13.34 -5.52 8.74
C GLY A 52 -14.87 -5.60 8.77
N GLY A 53 -15.53 -4.83 7.90
CA GLY A 53 -16.97 -4.83 7.69
C GLY A 53 -17.77 -4.12 8.79
N ASN A 54 -19.09 -4.28 8.73
CA ASN A 54 -20.02 -3.72 9.72
C ASN A 54 -19.99 -2.19 9.83
N THR A 55 -19.76 -1.52 8.70
CA THR A 55 -19.55 -0.08 8.62
C THR A 55 -20.20 0.50 7.37
N PHE A 56 -20.23 1.82 7.27
CA PHE A 56 -20.53 2.51 6.04
C PHE A 56 -19.35 3.39 5.63
N LYS A 57 -19.21 3.60 4.32
CA LYS A 57 -18.20 4.48 3.73
C LYS A 57 -18.85 5.41 2.74
N ILE A 58 -18.48 6.67 2.84
CA ILE A 58 -18.81 7.69 1.85
C ILE A 58 -17.64 7.77 0.90
N PHE A 59 -17.93 7.80 -0.39
CA PHE A 59 -16.90 7.87 -1.42
C PHE A 59 -15.96 9.06 -1.22
N SER A 60 -14.67 8.77 -1.36
CA SER A 60 -13.60 9.74 -1.54
C SER A 60 -12.75 9.32 -2.73
N GLU A 61 -12.10 10.27 -3.38
CA GLU A 61 -11.19 10.01 -4.50
C GLU A 61 -10.03 9.08 -4.09
N GLU A 62 -9.60 9.14 -2.83
CA GLU A 62 -8.56 8.26 -2.27
C GLU A 62 -8.93 6.77 -2.40
N MET A 63 -10.21 6.41 -2.24
CA MET A 63 -10.66 5.01 -2.41
C MET A 63 -10.49 4.54 -3.85
N LEU A 64 -10.75 5.42 -4.81
CA LEU A 64 -10.55 5.13 -6.24
C LEU A 64 -9.06 5.05 -6.57
N GLU A 65 -8.23 5.96 -6.04
CA GLU A 65 -6.77 5.90 -6.19
C GLU A 65 -6.20 4.58 -5.66
N LYS A 66 -6.60 4.18 -4.46
CA LYS A 66 -6.18 2.92 -3.84
C LYS A 66 -6.52 1.71 -4.71
N LEU A 67 -7.75 1.63 -5.22
CA LEU A 67 -8.17 0.54 -6.11
C LEU A 67 -7.38 0.52 -7.42
N ASN A 68 -7.07 1.70 -7.98
CA ASN A 68 -6.24 1.80 -9.18
C ASN A 68 -4.78 1.37 -8.91
N LEU A 69 -4.24 1.68 -7.74
CA LEU A 69 -2.92 1.19 -7.34
C LEU A 69 -2.93 -0.33 -7.13
N GLU A 70 -3.96 -0.86 -6.47
CA GLU A 70 -4.13 -2.31 -6.24
C GLU A 70 -4.15 -3.09 -7.56
N SER A 71 -4.86 -2.60 -8.57
CA SER A 71 -4.91 -3.26 -9.88
C SER A 71 -3.60 -3.19 -10.69
N ARG A 72 -2.72 -2.25 -10.37
CA ARG A 72 -1.45 -2.03 -11.09
C ARG A 72 -0.22 -2.60 -10.40
N LEU A 73 -0.28 -2.81 -9.08
CA LEU A 73 0.90 -3.09 -8.26
C LEU A 73 1.70 -4.31 -8.74
N SER A 74 1.02 -5.44 -8.96
CA SER A 74 1.72 -6.66 -9.37
C SER A 74 2.37 -6.53 -10.75
N LEU A 75 1.69 -5.85 -11.69
CA LEU A 75 2.22 -5.55 -13.03
C LEU A 75 3.39 -4.56 -12.99
N ALA A 76 3.37 -3.60 -12.07
CA ALA A 76 4.45 -2.64 -11.90
C ALA A 76 5.78 -3.30 -11.49
N ILE A 77 5.71 -4.38 -10.71
CA ILE A 77 6.89 -5.18 -10.37
C ILE A 77 7.48 -5.82 -11.64
N ASP A 78 6.63 -6.40 -12.50
CA ASP A 78 7.05 -7.03 -13.75
C ASP A 78 7.57 -6.03 -14.80
N ASN A 79 6.99 -4.82 -14.81
CA ASN A 79 7.34 -3.76 -15.75
C ASN A 79 8.59 -2.96 -15.34
N ASN A 80 9.29 -3.35 -14.26
CA ASN A 80 10.43 -2.61 -13.70
C ASN A 80 10.09 -1.15 -13.34
N GLU A 81 8.89 -0.91 -12.82
CA GLU A 81 8.47 0.43 -12.35
C GLU A 81 8.99 0.75 -10.94
N PHE A 82 9.83 -0.10 -10.35
CA PHE A 82 10.40 0.10 -9.02
C PHE A 82 11.87 0.50 -9.07
N GLU A 83 12.25 1.45 -8.22
CA GLU A 83 13.62 1.91 -8.03
C GLU A 83 13.98 2.00 -6.54
N VAL A 84 15.27 1.88 -6.21
CA VAL A 84 15.77 2.06 -4.85
C VAL A 84 16.58 3.34 -4.75
N TYR A 85 16.13 4.26 -3.89
CA TYR A 85 16.83 5.48 -3.56
C TYR A 85 17.66 5.25 -2.29
N TYR A 86 18.82 5.92 -2.19
CA TYR A 86 19.75 5.72 -1.07
C TYR A 86 19.87 7.00 -0.26
N GLN A 87 19.37 6.99 0.96
CA GLN A 87 19.48 8.13 1.87
C GLN A 87 20.78 8.00 2.70
N PRO A 88 21.74 8.94 2.59
CA PRO A 88 23.00 8.86 3.33
C PRO A 88 22.82 8.91 4.85
N ILE A 89 23.62 8.13 5.57
CA ILE A 89 23.72 8.15 7.03
C ILE A 89 25.06 8.77 7.42
N TYR A 90 25.02 9.92 8.09
CA TYR A 90 26.21 10.68 8.49
C TYR A 90 26.62 10.39 9.94
N ASP A 91 27.88 10.07 10.16
CA ASP A 91 28.47 9.99 11.50
C ASP A 91 29.10 11.33 11.85
N VAL A 92 28.43 12.09 12.72
CA VAL A 92 28.87 13.43 13.16
C VAL A 92 30.20 13.38 13.89
N LYS A 93 30.54 12.27 14.59
CA LYS A 93 31.81 12.17 15.32
C LYS A 93 32.98 11.88 14.39
N LYS A 94 32.74 11.12 13.33
CA LYS A 94 33.76 10.77 12.31
C LYS A 94 33.80 11.74 11.14
N ASP A 95 32.88 12.70 11.11
CA ASP A 95 32.71 13.70 10.06
C ASP A 95 32.65 13.10 8.65
N LYS A 96 31.91 11.98 8.51
CA LYS A 96 31.78 11.28 7.23
C LYS A 96 30.47 10.50 7.09
N ILE A 97 30.10 10.20 5.85
CA ILE A 97 29.05 9.23 5.54
C ILE A 97 29.55 7.83 5.91
N VAL A 98 28.75 7.08 6.68
CA VAL A 98 29.08 5.73 7.14
C VAL A 98 28.16 4.66 6.56
N GLY A 99 27.13 5.06 5.84
CA GLY A 99 26.16 4.14 5.28
C GLY A 99 25.06 4.83 4.50
N ALA A 100 24.07 4.05 4.10
CA ALA A 100 22.82 4.56 3.54
C ALA A 100 21.63 3.68 3.95
N GLU A 101 20.44 4.27 3.89
CA GLU A 101 19.18 3.55 3.94
C GLU A 101 18.64 3.37 2.51
N ALA A 102 18.32 2.12 2.15
CA ALA A 102 17.67 1.76 0.90
C ALA A 102 16.16 1.98 1.01
N LEU A 103 15.63 2.87 0.18
CA LEU A 103 14.24 3.30 0.20
C LEU A 103 13.59 3.05 -1.17
N ILE A 104 12.63 2.13 -1.20
CA ILE A 104 11.87 1.80 -2.40
C ILE A 104 11.05 3.00 -2.90
N ARG A 105 10.95 3.14 -4.22
CA ARG A 105 10.13 4.12 -4.94
C ARG A 105 9.40 3.41 -6.06
N TRP A 106 8.11 3.69 -6.20
CA TRP A 106 7.35 3.24 -7.37
C TRP A 106 7.24 4.41 -8.34
N MET A 107 7.91 4.24 -9.48
CA MET A 107 7.95 5.18 -10.59
C MET A 107 6.73 4.99 -11.47
N SER A 108 5.86 6.01 -11.54
CA SER A 108 4.74 6.02 -12.47
C SER A 108 4.90 7.13 -13.51
N PRO A 109 4.22 7.07 -14.67
CA PRO A 109 4.23 8.15 -15.65
C PRO A 109 3.78 9.51 -15.06
N SER A 110 2.95 9.49 -14.03
CA SER A 110 2.45 10.66 -13.30
C SER A 110 3.36 11.13 -12.17
N GLY A 111 4.48 10.46 -11.92
CA GLY A 111 5.43 10.77 -10.85
C GLY A 111 5.64 9.63 -9.86
N ILE A 112 6.34 9.94 -8.77
CA ILE A 112 6.73 8.95 -7.75
C ILE A 112 5.55 8.69 -6.80
N ILE A 113 5.16 7.42 -6.68
CA ILE A 113 4.18 6.97 -5.69
C ILE A 113 4.93 6.60 -4.41
N PRO A 114 4.61 7.21 -3.26
CA PRO A 114 5.33 6.98 -2.01
C PRO A 114 5.00 5.60 -1.40
N PRO A 115 5.95 4.96 -0.69
CA PRO A 115 5.75 3.66 -0.04
C PRO A 115 4.50 3.56 0.83
N ILE A 116 4.11 4.65 1.51
CA ILE A 116 2.92 4.68 2.35
C ILE A 116 1.63 4.36 1.58
N LYS A 117 1.58 4.63 0.27
CA LYS A 117 0.40 4.34 -0.58
C LYS A 117 0.35 2.88 -1.04
N PHE A 118 1.49 2.22 -1.27
CA PHE A 118 1.50 0.89 -1.90
C PHE A 118 1.99 -0.25 -1.01
N ILE A 119 2.79 -0.01 0.03
CA ILE A 119 3.26 -1.06 0.94
C ILE A 119 2.10 -1.76 1.67
N PRO A 120 1.04 -1.07 2.17
CA PRO A 120 -0.11 -1.74 2.76
C PRO A 120 -0.82 -2.68 1.77
N ILE A 121 -0.92 -2.26 0.50
CA ILE A 121 -1.53 -3.04 -0.58
C ILE A 121 -0.67 -4.27 -0.87
N ALA A 122 0.65 -4.09 -0.98
CA ALA A 122 1.61 -5.16 -1.23
C ALA A 122 1.56 -6.24 -0.14
N LYS A 123 1.40 -5.84 1.13
CA LYS A 123 1.24 -6.78 2.25
C LYS A 123 -0.04 -7.60 2.12
N LYS A 124 -1.15 -6.93 1.86
CA LYS A 124 -2.47 -7.58 1.71
C LYS A 124 -2.47 -8.63 0.59
N ASN A 125 -1.85 -8.30 -0.55
CA ASN A 125 -1.91 -9.14 -1.75
C ASN A 125 -0.71 -10.09 -1.89
N GLY A 126 0.24 -10.06 -0.95
CA GLY A 126 1.44 -10.92 -0.95
C GLY A 126 2.59 -10.44 -1.84
N ASP A 127 2.39 -9.38 -2.65
CA ASP A 127 3.42 -8.77 -3.50
C ASP A 127 4.60 -8.20 -2.67
N ILE A 128 4.43 -7.98 -1.37
CA ILE A 128 5.48 -7.47 -0.48
C ILE A 128 6.75 -8.33 -0.50
N VAL A 129 6.61 -9.65 -0.65
CA VAL A 129 7.76 -10.57 -0.71
C VAL A 129 8.62 -10.26 -1.94
N ARG A 130 7.97 -10.04 -3.09
CA ARG A 130 8.65 -9.70 -4.35
C ARG A 130 9.34 -8.34 -4.27
N ILE A 131 8.71 -7.39 -3.61
CA ILE A 131 9.28 -6.05 -3.39
C ILE A 131 10.50 -6.13 -2.45
N ASP A 132 10.41 -6.87 -1.35
CA ASP A 132 11.51 -7.04 -0.39
C ASP A 132 12.72 -7.72 -1.06
N GLU A 133 12.49 -8.76 -1.87
CA GLU A 133 13.55 -9.41 -2.67
C GLU A 133 14.23 -8.44 -3.64
N PHE A 134 13.44 -7.61 -4.34
CA PHE A 134 13.96 -6.59 -5.24
C PHE A 134 14.84 -5.58 -4.50
N VAL A 135 14.33 -5.02 -3.39
CA VAL A 135 15.05 -4.02 -2.58
C VAL A 135 16.35 -4.60 -2.02
N LEU A 136 16.31 -5.82 -1.47
CA LEU A 136 17.49 -6.49 -0.95
C LEU A 136 18.57 -6.68 -2.01
N LYS A 137 18.17 -7.11 -3.21
CA LYS A 137 19.10 -7.31 -4.33
C LYS A 137 19.78 -6.01 -4.74
N GLU A 138 19.03 -4.92 -4.90
CA GLU A 138 19.59 -3.61 -5.26
C GLU A 138 20.46 -3.02 -4.14
N ALA A 139 20.01 -3.14 -2.89
CA ALA A 139 20.77 -2.71 -1.72
C ALA A 139 22.12 -3.42 -1.60
N CYS A 140 22.16 -4.75 -1.78
CA CYS A 140 23.40 -5.52 -1.78
C CYS A 140 24.34 -5.10 -2.93
N LYS A 141 23.81 -4.90 -4.15
CA LYS A 141 24.62 -4.43 -5.29
C LYS A 141 25.24 -3.06 -5.02
N TYR A 142 24.45 -2.12 -4.52
CA TYR A 142 24.93 -0.78 -4.20
C TYR A 142 25.98 -0.82 -3.08
N CYS A 143 25.73 -1.57 -2.01
CA CYS A 143 26.66 -1.75 -0.91
C CYS A 143 28.02 -2.29 -1.41
N ASN A 144 28.00 -3.34 -2.24
CA ASN A 144 29.22 -3.92 -2.81
C ASN A 144 29.97 -2.91 -3.71
N LYS A 145 29.24 -2.13 -4.52
CA LYS A 145 29.83 -1.05 -5.34
C LYS A 145 30.58 -0.04 -4.46
N ILE A 146 29.97 0.43 -3.38
CA ILE A 146 30.59 1.43 -2.48
C ILE A 146 31.81 0.85 -1.76
N ILE A 147 31.71 -0.39 -1.27
CA ILE A 147 32.86 -1.09 -0.66
C ILE A 147 34.01 -1.22 -1.66
N SER A 148 33.72 -1.55 -2.93
CA SER A 148 34.73 -1.67 -3.99
C SER A 148 35.43 -0.33 -4.33
N LEU A 149 34.79 0.81 -4.03
CA LEU A 149 35.34 2.14 -4.21
C LEU A 149 36.22 2.60 -3.04
N GLY A 150 36.34 1.80 -1.98
CA GLY A 150 37.26 2.03 -0.86
C GLY A 150 36.59 2.23 0.50
N GLU A 151 35.27 2.38 0.57
CA GLU A 151 34.53 2.58 1.82
C GLU A 151 34.23 1.25 2.51
N LYS A 152 35.28 0.62 3.07
CA LYS A 152 35.22 -0.74 3.65
C LYS A 152 34.23 -0.92 4.80
N ASP A 153 33.93 0.15 5.54
CA ASP A 153 33.02 0.13 6.69
C ASP A 153 31.60 0.59 6.33
N PHE A 154 31.29 0.76 5.04
CA PHE A 154 29.98 1.22 4.60
C PHE A 154 28.88 0.22 4.95
N LYS A 155 27.81 0.72 5.59
CA LYS A 155 26.65 -0.09 5.97
C LYS A 155 25.43 0.26 5.14
N MET A 156 24.69 -0.76 4.73
CA MET A 156 23.40 -0.59 4.08
C MET A 156 22.28 -1.00 5.03
N SER A 157 21.32 -0.10 5.25
CA SER A 157 20.09 -0.39 6.00
C SER A 157 18.96 -0.67 5.03
N VAL A 158 18.18 -1.72 5.28
CA VAL A 158 17.04 -2.11 4.45
C VAL A 158 15.83 -2.34 5.35
N ASN A 159 14.69 -1.76 4.99
CA ASN A 159 13.43 -2.04 5.66
C ASN A 159 12.82 -3.31 5.07
N ILE A 160 12.66 -4.34 5.89
CA ILE A 160 12.00 -5.59 5.50
C ILE A 160 10.63 -5.63 6.17
N SER A 161 9.61 -5.90 5.39
CA SER A 161 8.24 -6.00 5.85
C SER A 161 7.83 -7.46 5.84
N HIS A 162 7.97 -8.14 6.98
CA HIS A 162 7.42 -9.50 7.12
C HIS A 162 5.90 -9.48 6.81
N GLY A 163 5.46 -10.46 6.02
CA GLY A 163 4.06 -10.69 5.67
C GLY A 163 3.20 -11.05 6.87
#